data_AF-A0A8J3IKY7-F1
#
_entry.id   AF-A0A8J3IKY7-F1
#
_cell.length_a   1.000
_cell.length_b   1.000
_cell.length_c   1.000
_cell.angle_alpha   90.00
_cell.angle_beta   90.00
_cell.angle_gamma   90.00
#
_symmetry.space_group_name_H-M   'P 1'
#
loop_
_entity.id
_entity.type
_entity.pdbx_description
1 polymer ?
#
loop_
_entity_poly.entity_id
_entity_poly.type
_entity_poly.pdbx_seq_one_letter_code
_entity_poly.pdbx_strand_id
1 'polypeptide(L)'
;MNVLRTLEPRTVSYIPPFPLVRFLFTDTRMSWLWLLVRLYVSYQWLTSGWEKLTGRSITFEAFGKVADGGPWLLTGHDGKSIHSFVNNALAHAGGAHPAVQTWYAAFLQHVVLPNATVFAYLVSLGEFLVGIGLVLGAFTGAAAIFGVFLNMNYMLAGSLSSNPVLVLLGILLVLAWRISGYYGLDRWLLPLLLIPRLAPSHESAIQPTQQNRLTPTITGDDGPAA
;
A
#
# COMPACT_ATOMS: atom_id res chain seq x y z
N MET A 1 -25.82 31.62 19.65
CA MET A 1 -25.96 30.14 19.68
C MET A 1 -24.59 29.51 19.87
N ASN A 2 -24.31 28.96 21.06
CA ASN A 2 -23.02 28.35 21.43
C ASN A 2 -23.17 26.82 21.51
N VAL A 3 -23.32 26.17 20.36
CA VAL A 3 -23.56 24.71 20.26
C VAL A 3 -22.28 23.90 20.54
N LEU A 4 -21.12 24.55 20.60
CA LEU A 4 -19.81 23.89 20.75
C LEU A 4 -19.41 23.57 22.21
N ARG A 5 -20.19 23.97 23.23
CA ARG A 5 -19.84 23.74 24.65
C ARG A 5 -20.42 22.47 25.27
N THR A 6 -21.24 21.70 24.55
CA THR A 6 -21.95 20.52 25.09
C THR A 6 -21.43 19.18 24.56
N LEU A 7 -20.31 19.17 23.83
CA LEU A 7 -19.69 17.93 23.38
C LEU A 7 -18.67 17.48 24.44
N GLU A 8 -19.12 16.75 25.46
CA GLU A 8 -18.21 15.98 26.29
C GLU A 8 -17.53 14.92 25.41
N PRO A 9 -16.20 14.88 25.32
CA PRO A 9 -15.51 13.89 24.50
C PRO A 9 -15.80 12.50 25.07
N ARG A 10 -16.60 11.72 24.33
CA ARG A 10 -16.90 10.33 24.68
C ARG A 10 -15.59 9.56 24.79
N THR A 11 -15.29 9.02 25.97
CA THR A 11 -14.11 8.18 26.18
C THR A 11 -14.20 6.98 25.23
N VAL A 12 -13.33 6.96 24.23
CA VAL A 12 -13.25 5.84 23.27
C VAL A 12 -12.64 4.66 24.01
N SER A 13 -13.42 3.60 24.22
CA SER A 13 -12.92 2.36 24.81
C SER A 13 -11.93 1.71 23.84
N TYR A 14 -10.66 1.59 24.25
CA TYR A 14 -9.65 0.89 23.47
C TYR A 14 -9.89 -0.62 23.59
N ILE A 15 -10.41 -1.22 22.52
CA ILE A 15 -10.55 -2.68 22.43
C ILE A 15 -9.24 -3.20 21.79
N PRO A 16 -8.44 -4.02 22.52
CA PRO A 16 -7.22 -4.57 21.95
C PRO A 16 -7.54 -5.46 20.74
N PRO A 17 -6.68 -5.48 19.71
CA PRO A 17 -6.90 -6.32 18.53
C PRO A 17 -6.85 -7.81 18.92
N PHE A 18 -7.59 -8.63 18.17
CA PHE A 18 -7.58 -10.08 18.33
C PHE A 18 -6.15 -10.64 18.28
N PRO A 19 -5.75 -11.59 19.15
CA PRO A 19 -4.36 -12.03 19.29
C PRO A 19 -3.69 -12.48 17.98
N LEU A 20 -4.44 -13.16 17.11
CA LEU A 20 -3.93 -13.61 15.82
C LEU A 20 -3.59 -12.44 14.87
N VAL A 21 -4.41 -11.39 14.85
CA VAL A 21 -4.17 -10.20 14.01
C VAL A 21 -2.91 -9.49 14.48
N ARG A 22 -2.74 -9.35 15.80
CA ARG A 22 -1.52 -8.80 16.38
C ARG A 22 -0.30 -9.64 16.04
N PHE A 23 -0.39 -10.96 16.18
CA PHE A 23 0.70 -11.87 15.85
C PHE A 23 1.08 -11.80 14.36
N LEU A 24 0.10 -11.82 13.47
CA LEU A 24 0.34 -11.89 12.03
C LEU A 24 0.82 -10.55 11.44
N PHE A 25 0.25 -9.42 11.85
CA PHE A 25 0.48 -8.11 11.22
C PHE A 25 1.36 -7.15 12.03
N THR A 26 1.64 -7.47 13.30
CA THR A 26 2.39 -6.56 14.19
C THR A 26 3.64 -7.21 14.81
N ASP A 27 3.69 -8.53 14.94
CA ASP A 27 4.86 -9.21 15.53
C ASP A 27 6.01 -9.32 14.52
N THR A 28 7.20 -8.86 14.92
CA THR A 28 8.43 -8.92 14.11
C THR A 28 8.81 -10.36 13.76
N ARG A 29 8.40 -11.36 14.54
CA ARG A 29 8.63 -12.78 14.23
C ARG A 29 8.01 -13.21 12.90
N MET A 30 6.95 -12.55 12.44
CA MET A 30 6.32 -12.83 11.16
C MET A 30 6.91 -12.03 9.98
N SER A 31 7.91 -11.16 10.23
CA SER A 31 8.51 -10.34 9.17
C SER A 31 9.13 -11.15 8.03
N TRP A 32 9.66 -12.36 8.31
CA TRP A 32 10.20 -13.23 7.26
C TRP A 32 9.10 -13.76 6.32
N LEU A 33 7.90 -14.05 6.85
CA LEU A 33 6.75 -14.46 6.04
C LEU A 33 6.36 -13.34 5.08
N TRP A 34 6.27 -12.12 5.61
CA TRP A 34 5.97 -10.94 4.81
C TRP A 34 7.08 -10.60 3.82
N LEU A 35 8.33 -10.91 4.13
CA LEU A 35 9.43 -10.79 3.17
C LEU A 35 9.22 -11.73 1.99
N LEU A 36 8.84 -13.00 2.22
CA LEU A 36 8.55 -13.94 1.13
C LEU A 36 7.37 -13.50 0.26
N VAL A 37 6.26 -13.08 0.89
CA VAL A 37 5.10 -12.53 0.18
C VAL A 37 5.50 -11.30 -0.62
N ARG A 38 6.29 -10.40 -0.02
CA ARG A 38 6.81 -9.20 -0.67
C ARG A 38 7.63 -9.59 -1.90
N LEU A 39 8.63 -10.46 -1.76
CA LEU A 39 9.48 -10.89 -2.87
C LEU A 39 8.68 -11.54 -4.01
N TYR A 40 7.66 -12.34 -3.70
CA TYR A 40 6.78 -12.92 -4.71
C TYR A 40 6.00 -11.84 -5.46
N VAL A 41 5.32 -10.94 -4.74
CA VAL A 41 4.56 -9.84 -5.35
C VAL A 41 5.48 -8.93 -6.15
N SER A 42 6.65 -8.60 -5.61
CA SER A 42 7.67 -7.80 -6.30
C SER A 42 8.15 -8.46 -7.58
N TYR A 43 8.41 -9.76 -7.55
CA TYR A 43 8.87 -10.50 -8.73
C TYR A 43 7.85 -10.42 -9.86
N GLN A 44 6.57 -10.56 -9.55
CA GLN A 44 5.49 -10.44 -10.55
C GLN A 44 5.44 -9.02 -11.15
N TRP A 45 5.44 -7.98 -10.32
CA TRP A 45 5.44 -6.59 -10.79
C TRP A 45 6.69 -6.22 -11.58
N LEU A 46 7.86 -6.63 -11.10
CA LEU A 46 9.13 -6.33 -11.74
C LEU A 46 9.22 -7.01 -13.10
N THR A 47 8.78 -8.27 -13.18
CA THR A 47 8.73 -9.02 -14.44
C THR A 47 7.79 -8.36 -15.44
N SER A 48 6.53 -8.13 -15.05
CA SER A 48 5.55 -7.49 -15.95
C SER A 48 5.96 -6.08 -16.36
N GLY A 49 6.46 -5.27 -15.43
CA GLY A 49 6.94 -3.93 -15.73
C GLY A 49 8.15 -3.94 -16.65
N TRP A 50 9.10 -4.85 -16.43
CA TRP A 50 10.28 -4.99 -17.28
C TRP A 50 9.94 -5.46 -18.71
N GLU A 51 9.00 -6.40 -18.84
CA GLU A 51 8.49 -6.86 -20.12
C GLU A 51 7.80 -5.73 -20.88
N LYS A 52 6.97 -4.92 -20.21
CA LYS A 52 6.35 -3.74 -20.82
C LYS A 52 7.38 -2.66 -21.17
N LEU A 53 8.43 -2.47 -20.38
CA LEU A 53 9.45 -1.46 -20.67
C LEU A 53 10.34 -1.86 -21.83
N THR A 54 10.88 -3.08 -21.81
CA THR A 54 11.98 -3.51 -22.70
C THR A 54 11.53 -4.48 -23.80
N GLY A 55 10.34 -5.08 -23.67
CA GLY A 55 9.89 -6.16 -24.53
C GLY A 55 10.64 -7.47 -24.30
N ARG A 56 11.37 -7.62 -23.19
CA ARG A 56 12.12 -8.83 -22.84
C ARG A 56 11.72 -9.35 -21.48
N SER A 57 11.70 -10.68 -21.33
CA SER A 57 11.40 -11.31 -20.05
C SER A 57 12.65 -11.44 -19.17
N ILE A 58 12.44 -11.25 -17.87
CA ILE A 58 13.43 -11.52 -16.81
C ILE A 58 13.01 -12.70 -15.94
N THR A 59 11.97 -13.45 -16.35
CA THR A 59 11.62 -14.69 -15.68
C THR A 59 12.77 -15.68 -15.77
N PHE A 60 12.89 -16.54 -14.75
CA PHE A 60 13.98 -17.53 -14.69
C PHE A 60 14.00 -18.47 -15.92
N GLU A 61 12.83 -18.81 -16.46
CA GLU A 61 12.68 -19.76 -17.58
C GLU A 61 12.81 -19.10 -18.96
N ALA A 62 12.65 -17.77 -19.06
CA ALA A 62 12.64 -17.04 -20.33
C ALA A 62 13.59 -15.83 -20.32
N PHE A 63 14.64 -15.87 -19.49
CA PHE A 63 15.58 -14.75 -19.36
C PHE A 63 16.13 -14.29 -20.72
N GLY A 64 15.88 -13.02 -21.06
CA GLY A 64 16.33 -12.39 -22.30
C GLY A 64 15.49 -12.72 -23.53
N LYS A 65 14.50 -13.62 -23.45
CA LYS A 65 13.56 -13.88 -24.54
C LYS A 65 12.67 -12.66 -24.77
N VAL A 66 12.26 -12.45 -26.02
CA VAL A 66 11.28 -11.42 -26.36
C VAL A 66 9.94 -11.81 -25.74
N ALA A 67 9.34 -10.89 -24.99
CA ALA A 67 8.06 -11.10 -24.34
C ALA A 67 6.92 -11.00 -25.36
N ASP A 68 5.92 -11.87 -25.21
CA ASP A 68 4.71 -11.82 -26.03
C ASP A 68 3.97 -10.49 -25.78
N GLY A 69 3.59 -9.80 -26.86
CA GLY A 69 2.92 -8.49 -26.79
C GLY A 69 3.85 -7.28 -26.97
N GLY A 70 5.16 -7.49 -27.07
CA GLY A 70 6.13 -6.47 -27.44
C GLY A 70 6.35 -5.35 -26.40
N PRO A 71 7.36 -4.50 -26.60
CA PRO A 71 7.66 -3.37 -25.72
C PRO A 71 6.58 -2.29 -25.83
N TRP A 72 6.13 -1.76 -24.71
CA TRP A 72 5.21 -0.63 -24.62
C TRP A 72 5.95 0.71 -24.57
N LEU A 73 7.19 0.69 -24.04
CA LEU A 73 7.99 1.90 -23.87
C LEU A 73 9.19 1.93 -24.79
N LEU A 74 10.33 1.38 -24.38
CA LEU A 74 11.66 1.69 -24.92
C LEU A 74 11.83 1.41 -26.42
N THR A 75 10.93 0.63 -27.01
CA THR A 75 10.94 0.28 -28.44
C THR A 75 9.57 0.44 -29.11
N GLY A 76 8.51 0.78 -28.35
CA GLY A 76 7.10 0.79 -28.80
C GLY A 76 6.30 2.00 -28.31
N HIS A 77 6.94 3.18 -28.29
CA HIS A 77 6.40 4.45 -27.76
C HIS A 77 5.11 4.99 -28.42
N ASP A 78 4.49 4.25 -29.34
CA ASP A 78 3.32 4.68 -30.10
C ASP A 78 1.98 4.35 -29.41
N GLY A 79 2.00 3.72 -28.24
CA GLY A 79 0.80 3.38 -27.47
C GLY A 79 -0.02 2.24 -28.09
N LYS A 80 0.48 1.55 -29.13
CA LYS A 80 -0.21 0.42 -29.78
C LYS A 80 -0.59 -0.67 -28.79
N SER A 81 0.26 -0.94 -27.80
CA SER A 81 -0.02 -1.94 -26.78
C SER A 81 -1.22 -1.57 -25.91
N ILE A 82 -1.39 -0.29 -25.58
CA ILE A 82 -2.58 0.22 -24.87
C ILE A 82 -3.82 0.12 -25.76
N HIS A 83 -3.70 0.48 -27.05
CA HIS A 83 -4.82 0.30 -28.00
C HIS A 83 -5.25 -1.17 -28.07
N SER A 84 -4.30 -2.10 -28.19
CA SER A 84 -4.57 -3.54 -28.23
C SER A 84 -5.23 -4.02 -26.93
N PHE A 85 -4.66 -3.63 -25.78
CA PHE A 85 -5.18 -3.96 -24.45
C PHE A 85 -6.62 -3.46 -24.26
N VAL A 86 -6.88 -2.19 -24.59
CA VAL A 86 -8.21 -1.58 -24.45
C VAL A 86 -9.20 -2.21 -25.42
N ASN A 87 -8.84 -2.43 -26.69
CA ASN A 87 -9.73 -3.06 -27.65
C ASN A 87 -10.12 -4.49 -27.22
N ASN A 88 -9.19 -5.24 -26.62
CA ASN A 88 -9.50 -6.53 -26.02
C ASN A 88 -10.49 -6.40 -24.85
N ALA A 89 -10.30 -5.43 -23.95
CA ALA A 89 -11.22 -5.16 -22.86
C ALA A 89 -12.64 -4.80 -23.35
N LEU A 90 -12.73 -3.97 -24.39
CA LEU A 90 -14.02 -3.55 -24.98
C LEU A 90 -14.77 -4.70 -25.64
N ALA A 91 -14.07 -5.69 -26.20
CA ALA A 91 -14.69 -6.91 -26.71
C ALA A 91 -15.42 -7.71 -25.61
N HIS A 92 -15.01 -7.54 -24.35
CA HIS A 92 -15.61 -8.19 -23.18
C HIS A 92 -16.58 -7.29 -22.40
N ALA A 93 -16.94 -6.12 -22.94
CA ALA A 93 -17.91 -5.21 -22.34
C ALA A 93 -19.37 -5.47 -22.78
N GLY A 94 -19.61 -6.43 -23.68
CA GLY A 94 -20.94 -6.81 -24.17
C GLY A 94 -21.48 -8.13 -23.59
N GLY A 95 -22.76 -8.42 -23.83
CA GLY A 95 -23.42 -9.66 -23.41
C GLY A 95 -24.23 -9.54 -22.11
N ALA A 96 -24.81 -10.67 -21.67
CA ALA A 96 -25.68 -10.72 -20.48
C ALA A 96 -24.91 -10.58 -19.15
N HIS A 97 -23.65 -11.01 -19.12
CA HIS A 97 -22.74 -10.91 -17.98
C HIS A 97 -21.38 -10.36 -18.46
N PRO A 98 -21.28 -9.05 -18.73
CA PRO A 98 -20.05 -8.47 -19.25
C PRO A 98 -18.93 -8.55 -18.20
N ALA A 99 -17.74 -8.94 -18.62
CA ALA A 99 -16.57 -8.98 -17.74
C ALA A 99 -16.05 -7.56 -17.46
N VAL A 100 -16.28 -6.63 -18.40
CA VAL A 100 -15.92 -5.21 -18.27
C VAL A 100 -17.19 -4.38 -18.10
N GLN A 101 -17.26 -3.62 -17.01
CA GLN A 101 -18.41 -2.77 -16.72
C GLN A 101 -18.50 -1.61 -17.72
N THR A 102 -19.73 -1.24 -18.11
CA THR A 102 -19.98 -0.22 -19.14
C THR A 102 -19.35 1.14 -18.81
N TRP A 103 -19.39 1.56 -17.55
CA TRP A 103 -18.77 2.82 -17.11
C TRP A 103 -17.24 2.81 -17.28
N TYR A 104 -16.61 1.65 -17.05
CA TYR A 104 -15.17 1.50 -17.20
C TYR A 104 -14.80 1.40 -18.68
N ALA A 105 -15.59 0.69 -19.48
CA ALA A 105 -15.45 0.69 -20.94
C ALA A 105 -15.52 2.10 -21.53
N ALA A 106 -16.45 2.95 -21.05
CA ALA A 106 -16.53 4.35 -21.46
C ALA A 106 -15.27 5.15 -21.09
N PHE A 107 -14.74 4.97 -19.87
CA PHE A 107 -13.47 5.56 -19.45
C PHE A 107 -12.31 5.12 -20.36
N LEU A 108 -12.21 3.82 -20.67
CA LEU A 108 -11.18 3.29 -21.56
C LEU A 108 -11.28 3.93 -22.96
N GLN A 109 -12.49 4.05 -23.51
CA GLN A 109 -12.72 4.63 -24.83
C GLN A 109 -12.43 6.14 -24.93
N HIS A 110 -12.86 6.91 -23.92
CA HIS A 110 -12.88 8.38 -24.03
C HIS A 110 -11.68 9.05 -23.34
N VAL A 111 -11.00 8.34 -22.43
CA VAL A 111 -9.85 8.89 -21.68
C VAL A 111 -8.56 8.14 -22.01
N VAL A 112 -8.60 6.80 -22.00
CA VAL A 112 -7.38 6.00 -22.19
C VAL A 112 -6.96 5.93 -23.65
N LEU A 113 -7.86 5.60 -24.58
CA LEU A 113 -7.52 5.52 -26.01
C LEU A 113 -6.95 6.83 -26.59
N PRO A 114 -7.53 8.03 -26.32
CA PRO A 114 -6.97 9.27 -26.86
C PRO A 114 -5.60 9.63 -26.27
N ASN A 115 -5.29 9.12 -25.08
CA ASN A 115 -4.04 9.38 -24.36
C ASN A 115 -3.17 8.10 -24.24
N ALA A 116 -3.29 7.17 -25.18
CA ALA A 116 -2.72 5.83 -25.09
C ALA A 116 -1.21 5.84 -24.78
N THR A 117 -0.46 6.74 -25.40
CA THR A 117 0.98 6.91 -25.14
C THR A 117 1.25 7.26 -23.68
N VAL A 118 0.54 8.23 -23.10
CA VAL A 118 0.74 8.64 -21.69
C VAL A 118 0.42 7.49 -20.75
N PHE A 119 -0.68 6.76 -21.00
CA PHE A 119 -1.02 5.58 -20.21
C PHE A 119 0.03 4.47 -20.35
N ALA A 120 0.65 4.29 -21.52
CA ALA A 120 1.76 3.34 -21.69
C ALA A 120 2.94 3.68 -20.77
N TYR A 121 3.32 4.97 -20.65
CA TYR A 121 4.33 5.43 -19.69
C TYR A 121 3.91 5.17 -18.25
N LEU A 122 2.72 5.66 -17.86
CA LEU A 122 2.23 5.57 -16.49
C LEU A 122 2.12 4.13 -16.00
N VAL A 123 1.59 3.26 -16.83
CA VAL A 123 1.41 1.85 -16.52
C VAL A 123 2.76 1.15 -16.44
N SER A 124 3.58 1.21 -17.49
CA SER A 124 4.85 0.46 -17.53
C SER A 124 5.83 0.91 -16.44
N LEU A 125 5.95 2.22 -16.22
CA LEU A 125 6.79 2.75 -15.14
C LEU A 125 6.18 2.48 -13.77
N GLY A 126 4.87 2.57 -13.62
CA GLY A 126 4.17 2.27 -12.38
C GLY A 126 4.41 0.84 -11.91
N GLU A 127 4.24 -0.14 -12.80
CA GLU A 127 4.52 -1.55 -12.49
C GLU A 127 5.96 -1.77 -12.07
N PHE A 128 6.90 -1.22 -12.84
CA PHE A 128 8.32 -1.40 -12.59
C PHE A 128 8.77 -0.75 -11.28
N LEU A 129 8.29 0.46 -10.99
CA LEU A 129 8.59 1.18 -9.75
C LEU A 129 7.96 0.50 -8.54
N VAL A 130 6.74 -0.03 -8.65
CA VAL A 130 6.12 -0.85 -7.60
C VAL A 130 6.97 -2.09 -7.33
N GLY A 131 7.40 -2.79 -8.38
CA GLY A 131 8.31 -3.93 -8.28
C GLY A 131 9.60 -3.58 -7.53
N ILE A 132 10.30 -2.53 -7.94
CA ILE A 132 11.53 -2.06 -7.29
C ILE A 132 11.28 -1.67 -5.83
N GLY A 133 10.25 -0.88 -5.56
CA GLY A 133 9.91 -0.41 -4.22
C GLY A 133 9.67 -1.58 -3.26
N LEU A 134 8.93 -2.60 -3.72
CA LEU A 134 8.68 -3.80 -2.94
C LEU A 134 9.93 -4.70 -2.83
N VAL A 135 10.76 -4.87 -3.87
CA VAL A 135 12.02 -5.64 -3.76
C VAL A 135 12.92 -5.04 -2.68
N LEU A 136 13.20 -3.74 -2.81
CA LEU A 136 14.06 -2.99 -1.90
C LEU A 136 13.44 -2.88 -0.49
N GLY A 137 12.13 -3.04 -0.37
CA GLY A 137 11.38 -2.74 0.84
C GLY A 137 11.51 -1.27 1.21
N ALA A 138 11.48 -0.39 0.21
CA ALA A 138 11.48 1.06 0.35
C ALA A 138 10.08 1.58 -0.01
N PHE A 139 9.44 2.28 0.93
CA PHE A 139 8.05 2.69 0.90
C PHE A 139 7.07 1.52 0.67
N THR A 140 7.29 0.38 1.34
CA THR A 140 6.55 -0.88 1.10
C THR A 140 5.03 -0.69 1.13
N GLY A 141 4.52 0.07 2.10
CA GLY A 141 3.09 0.36 2.20
C GLY A 141 2.55 1.16 1.00
N ALA A 142 3.28 2.19 0.56
CA ALA A 142 2.87 2.98 -0.60
C ALA A 142 2.96 2.17 -1.91
N ALA A 143 4.05 1.43 -2.10
CA ALA A 143 4.24 0.56 -3.25
C ALA A 143 3.13 -0.50 -3.33
N ALA A 144 2.74 -1.10 -2.20
CA ALA A 144 1.64 -2.07 -2.15
C ALA A 144 0.28 -1.43 -2.50
N ILE A 145 0.00 -0.21 -2.04
CA ILE A 145 -1.23 0.52 -2.42
C ILE A 145 -1.28 0.77 -3.92
N PHE A 146 -0.20 1.28 -4.51
CA PHE A 146 -0.12 1.50 -5.96
C PHE A 146 -0.23 0.19 -6.75
N GLY A 147 0.39 -0.89 -6.26
CA GLY A 147 0.25 -2.21 -6.82
C GLY A 147 -1.22 -2.65 -6.83
N VAL A 148 -1.90 -2.63 -5.68
CA VAL A 148 -3.34 -2.97 -5.59
C VAL A 148 -4.17 -2.12 -6.53
N PHE A 149 -3.90 -0.81 -6.63
CA PHE A 149 -4.59 0.09 -7.55
C PHE A 149 -4.41 -0.31 -9.01
N LEU A 150 -3.17 -0.53 -9.48
CA LEU A 150 -2.89 -0.95 -10.85
C LEU A 150 -3.56 -2.30 -11.16
N ASN A 151 -3.47 -3.25 -10.24
CA ASN A 151 -4.05 -4.58 -10.40
C ASN A 151 -5.59 -4.55 -10.48
N MET A 152 -6.22 -3.69 -9.67
CA MET A 152 -7.67 -3.47 -9.74
C MET A 152 -8.08 -2.89 -11.10
N ASN A 153 -7.31 -1.97 -11.67
CA ASN A 153 -7.57 -1.43 -13.02
C ASN A 153 -7.48 -2.50 -14.11
N TYR A 154 -6.58 -3.49 -13.97
CA TYR A 154 -6.53 -4.62 -14.90
C TYR A 154 -7.72 -5.57 -14.75
N MET A 155 -8.16 -5.82 -13.53
CA MET A 155 -9.35 -6.63 -13.28
C MET A 155 -10.61 -5.93 -13.81
N LEU A 156 -10.72 -4.60 -13.66
CA LEU A 156 -11.80 -3.81 -14.25
C LEU A 156 -11.78 -3.84 -15.79
N ALA A 157 -10.59 -3.99 -16.39
CA ALA A 157 -10.43 -4.20 -17.83
C ALA A 157 -10.70 -5.66 -18.28
N GLY A 158 -11.11 -6.55 -17.38
CA GLY A 158 -11.45 -7.94 -17.68
C GLY A 158 -10.29 -8.93 -17.59
N SER A 159 -9.13 -8.52 -17.11
CA SER A 159 -7.97 -9.41 -16.93
C SER A 159 -7.98 -10.09 -15.56
N LEU A 160 -8.29 -11.39 -15.53
CA LEU A 160 -8.51 -12.15 -14.29
C LEU A 160 -7.37 -13.10 -13.88
N SER A 161 -6.32 -13.28 -14.68
CA SER A 161 -5.30 -14.34 -14.52
C SER A 161 -4.66 -14.42 -13.11
N SER A 162 -3.46 -13.89 -12.90
CA SER A 162 -2.81 -13.83 -11.58
C SER A 162 -3.29 -12.64 -10.73
N ASN A 163 -4.09 -11.74 -11.33
CA ASN A 163 -4.44 -10.45 -10.75
C ASN A 163 -5.20 -10.55 -9.41
N PRO A 164 -6.22 -11.40 -9.23
CA PRO A 164 -6.93 -11.51 -7.95
C PRO A 164 -6.02 -11.91 -6.79
N VAL A 165 -5.05 -12.80 -7.05
CA VAL A 165 -4.06 -13.23 -6.06
C VAL A 165 -3.14 -12.06 -5.71
N LEU A 166 -2.69 -11.28 -6.69
CA LEU A 166 -1.85 -10.09 -6.46
C LEU A 166 -2.59 -9.00 -5.69
N VAL A 167 -3.88 -8.77 -5.94
CA VAL A 167 -4.71 -7.86 -5.14
C VAL A 167 -4.78 -8.34 -3.70
N LEU A 168 -5.09 -9.61 -3.47
CA LEU A 168 -5.19 -10.17 -2.12
C LEU A 168 -3.87 -10.02 -1.36
N LEU A 169 -2.77 -10.46 -1.95
CA LEU A 169 -1.44 -10.35 -1.34
C LEU A 169 -1.03 -8.88 -1.16
N GLY A 170 -1.38 -8.01 -2.10
CA GLY A 170 -1.16 -6.57 -2.01
C GLY A 170 -1.89 -5.94 -0.83
N ILE A 171 -3.18 -6.24 -0.64
CA ILE A 171 -3.97 -5.76 0.51
C ILE A 171 -3.35 -6.26 1.82
N LEU A 172 -2.98 -7.54 1.87
CA LEU A 172 -2.32 -8.13 3.03
C LEU A 172 -0.98 -7.43 3.34
N LEU A 173 -0.19 -7.08 2.32
CA LEU A 173 1.03 -6.29 2.47
C LEU A 173 0.76 -4.86 2.95
N VAL A 174 -0.32 -4.21 2.49
CA VAL A 174 -0.74 -2.90 3.00
C VAL A 174 -1.07 -2.99 4.49
N LEU A 175 -1.78 -4.02 4.93
CA LEU A 175 -2.08 -4.24 6.35
C LEU A 175 -0.79 -4.54 7.16
N ALA A 176 0.12 -5.32 6.58
CA ALA A 176 1.38 -5.72 7.20
C ALA A 176 2.51 -4.70 7.03
N TRP A 177 2.25 -3.50 6.50
CA TRP A 177 3.30 -2.56 6.05
C TRP A 177 4.35 -2.26 7.12
N ARG A 178 3.94 -2.17 8.39
CA ARG A 178 4.84 -1.89 9.54
C ARG A 178 5.90 -2.97 9.76
N ILE A 179 5.58 -4.24 9.51
CA ILE A 179 6.50 -5.37 9.72
C ILE A 179 7.12 -5.87 8.42
N SER A 180 6.45 -5.66 7.28
CA SER A 180 6.93 -6.08 5.97
C SER A 180 8.21 -5.35 5.56
N GLY A 181 8.39 -4.10 6.00
CA GLY A 181 9.61 -3.31 5.79
C GLY A 181 10.78 -3.67 6.72
N TYR A 182 10.63 -4.61 7.65
CA TYR A 182 11.66 -4.91 8.66
C TYR A 182 12.98 -5.42 8.04
N TYR A 183 12.86 -6.29 7.03
CA TYR A 183 13.97 -6.71 6.16
C TYR A 183 13.98 -5.90 4.87
N GLY A 184 14.05 -4.57 4.96
CA GLY A 184 14.01 -3.66 3.83
C GLY A 184 14.57 -2.28 4.17
N LEU A 185 14.63 -1.40 3.17
CA LEU A 185 15.13 -0.04 3.35
C LEU A 185 14.24 0.84 4.24
N ASP A 186 12.98 0.46 4.42
CA ASP A 186 12.02 1.13 5.32
C ASP A 186 12.53 1.27 6.75
N ARG A 187 13.40 0.35 7.19
CA ARG A 187 14.04 0.43 8.50
C ARG A 187 14.92 1.67 8.66
N TRP A 188 15.51 2.19 7.58
CA TRP A 188 16.34 3.39 7.60
C TRP A 188 15.58 4.63 7.10
N LEU A 189 14.69 4.47 6.11
CA LEU A 189 13.92 5.56 5.52
C LEU A 189 12.83 6.11 6.44
N LEU A 190 12.11 5.24 7.17
CA LEU A 190 10.99 5.67 8.01
C LEU A 190 11.47 6.48 9.24
N PRO A 191 12.53 6.09 9.97
CA PRO A 191 13.07 6.93 11.02
C PRO A 191 13.48 8.31 10.52
N LEU A 192 14.07 8.40 9.33
CA LEU A 192 14.55 9.65 8.75
C LEU A 192 13.41 10.59 8.31
N LEU A 193 12.30 10.05 7.80
CA LEU A 193 11.20 10.85 7.26
C LEU A 193 10.08 11.14 8.27
N LEU A 194 9.82 10.23 9.22
CA LEU A 194 8.70 10.35 10.17
C LEU A 194 9.11 10.90 11.54
N ILE A 195 10.30 10.56 12.07
CA ILE A 195 10.69 10.92 13.44
C ILE A 195 11.01 12.43 13.59
N PRO A 196 11.65 13.11 12.61
CA PRO A 196 11.87 14.56 12.73
C PRO A 196 10.59 15.39 12.78
N ARG A 197 9.47 14.85 12.29
CA ARG A 197 8.16 15.54 12.22
C ARG A 197 7.27 15.28 13.44
N LEU A 198 7.66 14.34 14.31
CA LEU A 198 6.95 14.00 15.55
C LEU A 198 7.70 14.45 16.80
N ALA A 199 8.86 15.10 16.64
CA ALA A 199 9.46 15.83 17.75
C ALA A 199 8.45 16.89 18.21
N PRO A 200 7.94 16.81 19.45
CA PRO A 200 7.01 17.82 19.94
C PRO A 200 7.74 19.17 19.94
N SER A 201 7.30 20.10 19.11
CA SER A 201 7.74 21.51 19.14
C SER A 201 7.13 22.27 20.32
N HIS A 202 6.91 21.60 21.46
CA HIS A 202 6.30 22.19 22.65
C HIS A 202 6.96 21.66 23.92
N GLU A 203 8.20 22.07 24.10
CA GLU A 203 8.66 22.49 25.42
C GLU A 203 7.91 23.78 25.81
N SER A 204 6.62 23.65 26.16
CA SER A 204 5.83 24.76 26.70
C SER A 204 4.63 24.21 27.49
N ALA A 205 4.78 24.24 28.81
CA ALA A 205 3.74 24.25 29.84
C ALA A 205 2.98 22.95 30.16
N ILE A 206 3.61 22.06 30.95
CA ILE A 206 2.93 21.52 32.14
C ILE A 206 3.75 21.96 33.35
N GLN A 207 3.27 23.00 34.03
CA GLN A 207 3.80 23.43 35.33
C GLN A 207 3.52 22.33 36.37
N PRO A 208 4.46 22.02 37.28
CA PRO A 208 4.23 21.07 38.37
C PRO A 208 3.38 21.74 39.46
N THR A 209 2.04 21.73 39.34
CA THR A 209 1.18 22.36 40.37
C THR A 209 -0.02 21.52 40.82
N GLN A 210 -0.14 20.24 40.45
CA GLN A 210 -1.29 19.42 40.90
C GLN A 210 -0.90 18.03 41.41
N GLN A 211 0.29 17.89 42.01
CA GLN A 211 0.69 16.63 42.65
C GLN A 211 0.59 16.65 44.18
N ASN A 212 0.20 17.80 44.78
CA ASN A 212 0.23 17.98 46.24
C ASN A 212 -1.16 18.10 46.90
N ARG A 213 -2.22 17.53 46.30
CA ARG A 213 -3.60 17.66 46.83
C ARG A 213 -4.29 16.35 47.23
N LEU A 214 -3.56 15.24 47.32
CA LEU A 214 -4.10 13.94 47.74
C LEU A 214 -3.20 13.27 48.78
N THR A 215 -2.90 13.97 49.86
CA THR A 215 -2.41 13.33 51.09
C THR A 215 -3.23 13.88 52.25
N PRO A 216 -4.16 13.10 52.85
CA PRO A 216 -4.69 13.48 54.14
C PRO A 216 -3.55 13.35 55.14
N THR A 217 -3.19 14.47 55.77
CA THR A 217 -2.28 14.50 56.90
C THR A 217 -2.83 13.56 57.97
N ILE A 218 -2.21 12.40 58.14
CA ILE A 218 -2.36 11.62 59.37
C ILE A 218 -1.49 12.34 60.40
N THR A 219 -2.09 13.24 61.17
CA THR A 219 -1.56 13.61 62.48
C THR A 219 -1.82 12.44 63.41
N GLY A 220 -0.85 11.53 63.49
CA GLY A 220 -0.63 10.78 64.72
C GLY A 220 -0.01 11.76 65.71
N ASP A 221 -0.72 12.03 66.80
CA ASP A 221 -0.14 12.67 67.97
C ASP A 221 -0.04 11.61 69.07
N ASP A 222 1.18 11.47 69.55
CA ASP A 222 1.64 10.49 70.52
C ASP A 222 1.48 11.07 71.93
N GLY A 223 1.00 10.29 72.90
CA GLY A 223 1.28 10.62 74.30
C GLY A 223 0.32 10.05 75.35
N PRO A 224 0.82 9.29 76.34
CA PRO A 224 0.02 8.71 77.43
C PRO A 224 -0.08 9.66 78.63
N ALA A 225 -1.24 9.68 79.32
CA ALA A 225 -1.32 10.14 80.71
C ALA A 225 -2.65 9.74 81.38
N ALA A 226 -2.49 9.12 82.56
CA ALA A 226 -3.41 8.93 83.69
C ALA A 226 -4.60 7.97 83.53
#